data_AF-A0A7V3VTQ6-F1
#
_entry.id   AF-A0A7V3VTQ6-F1
#
_cell.length_a   1.000
_cell.length_b   1.000
_cell.length_c   1.000
_cell.angle_alpha   90.00
_cell.angle_beta   90.00
_cell.angle_gamma   90.00
#
_symmetry.space_group_name_H-M   'P 1'
#
loop_
_entity.id
_entity.type
_entity.pdbx_description
1 polymer ?
#
loop_
_entity_poly.entity_id
_entity_poly.type
_entity_poly.pdbx_seq_one_letter_code
_entity_poly.pdbx_strand_id
1 'polypeptide(L)'
;PTTPEADEILDKKGVYVVPDILANSGGVIVSHFEWVQALSGLYWEEKEVNERLENKLVKTFNEVWDKANKMKVNLRTAAYIVALERVAEVYKYRGIFP
;
A
#
# COMPACT_ATOMS: atom_id res chain seq x y z
N PRO A 1 3.45 14.30 6.61
CA PRO A 1 2.91 15.10 7.74
C PRO A 1 3.62 14.89 9.10
N THR A 2 4.53 13.91 9.20
CA THR A 2 5.29 13.58 10.41
C THR A 2 6.77 13.45 10.03
N THR A 3 7.68 13.99 10.82
CA THR A 3 9.14 13.86 10.58
C THR A 3 9.66 12.49 11.05
N PRO A 4 10.83 12.03 10.58
CA PRO A 4 11.42 10.77 11.05
C PRO A 4 11.60 10.71 12.58
N GLU A 5 12.03 11.81 13.20
CA GLU A 5 12.23 11.88 14.65
C GLU A 5 10.91 11.76 15.41
N ALA A 6 9.84 12.37 14.88
CA ALA A 6 8.51 12.23 15.46
C ALA A 6 7.95 10.81 15.29
N ASP A 7 8.24 10.13 14.18
CA ASP A 7 7.87 8.74 13.94
C ASP A 7 8.49 7.82 15.01
N GLU A 8 9.78 8.00 15.33
CA GLU A 8 10.45 7.25 16.40
C GLU A 8 9.86 7.49 17.79
N ILE A 9 9.49 8.74 18.10
CA ILE A 9 8.88 9.09 19.40
C ILE A 9 7.51 8.43 19.53
N LEU A 10 6.71 8.42 18.46
CA LEU A 10 5.38 7.80 18.43
C LEU A 10 5.46 6.28 18.56
N ASP A 11 6.42 5.66 17.87
CA ASP A 11 6.66 4.22 17.94
C ASP A 11 7.07 3.77 19.35
N LYS A 12 7.98 4.51 20.01
CA LYS A 12 8.37 4.28 21.42
C LYS A 12 7.20 4.41 22.39
N LYS A 13 6.18 5.20 22.04
CA LYS A 13 4.94 5.37 22.83
C LYS A 13 3.87 4.32 22.51
N GLY A 14 4.14 3.39 21.58
CA GLY A 14 3.17 2.38 21.14
C GLY A 14 2.03 2.97 20.30
N VAL A 15 2.22 4.14 19.70
CA VAL A 15 1.22 4.77 18.82
C VAL A 15 1.46 4.32 17.39
N TYR A 16 0.50 3.60 16.82
CA TYR A 16 0.57 3.19 15.42
C TYR A 16 0.33 4.38 14.49
N VAL A 17 1.33 4.67 13.66
CA VAL A 17 1.22 5.62 12.55
C VAL A 17 0.97 4.84 11.27
N VAL A 18 -0.24 4.95 10.71
CA VAL A 18 -0.52 4.41 9.37
C VAL A 18 0.22 5.28 8.36
N PRO A 19 1.17 4.73 7.58
CA PRO A 19 2.01 5.53 6.70
C PRO A 19 1.19 6.10 5.55
N ASP A 20 1.56 7.31 5.13
CA ASP A 20 0.93 8.05 4.04
C ASP A 20 0.85 7.25 2.73
N ILE A 21 1.93 6.58 2.33
CA ILE A 21 1.98 5.71 1.14
C ILE A 21 0.84 4.67 1.09
N LEU A 22 0.27 4.31 2.25
CA LEU A 22 -0.91 3.46 2.35
C LEU A 22 -2.18 4.31 2.57
N ALA A 23 -2.18 5.17 3.59
CA ALA A 23 -3.36 5.90 4.05
C ALA A 23 -3.98 6.80 2.98
N ASN A 24 -3.17 7.37 2.08
CA ASN A 24 -3.63 8.26 1.02
C ASN A 24 -3.67 7.60 -0.38
N SER A 25 -3.43 6.29 -0.46
CA SER A 25 -3.31 5.58 -1.74
C SER A 25 -4.62 5.43 -2.52
N GLY A 26 -5.76 5.78 -1.91
CA GLY A 26 -7.08 5.61 -2.52
C GLY A 26 -7.24 6.33 -3.86
N GLY A 27 -6.73 7.56 -3.99
CA GLY A 27 -6.77 8.29 -5.26
C GLY A 27 -6.04 7.54 -6.39
N VAL A 28 -4.82 7.04 -6.11
CA VAL A 28 -4.03 6.28 -7.09
C VAL A 28 -4.72 4.95 -7.45
N ILE A 29 -5.33 4.27 -6.48
CA ILE A 29 -6.07 3.03 -6.71
C ILE A 29 -7.29 3.28 -7.62
N VAL A 30 -8.05 4.35 -7.37
CA VAL A 30 -9.22 4.69 -8.18
C VAL A 30 -8.81 5.19 -9.58
N SER A 31 -7.69 5.89 -9.73
CA SER A 31 -7.12 6.20 -11.06
C SER A 31 -6.72 4.93 -11.83
N HIS A 32 -6.21 3.91 -11.15
CA HIS A 32 -5.99 2.60 -11.78
C HIS A 32 -7.31 1.93 -12.18
N PHE A 33 -8.36 2.03 -11.36
CA PHE A 33 -9.70 1.54 -11.74
C PHE A 33 -10.28 2.27 -12.95
N GLU A 34 -10.08 3.58 -13.05
CA GLU A 34 -10.46 4.38 -14.22
C GLU A 34 -9.80 3.82 -15.50
N TRP A 35 -8.48 3.56 -15.45
CA TRP A 35 -7.76 2.95 -16.57
C TRP A 35 -8.31 1.57 -16.95
N VAL A 36 -8.61 0.72 -15.96
CA VAL A 36 -9.21 -0.61 -16.21
C VAL A 36 -10.58 -0.49 -16.87
N GLN A 37 -11.45 0.39 -16.37
CA GLN A 37 -12.80 0.62 -16.91
C GLN A 37 -12.74 1.14 -18.36
N ALA A 38 -11.81 2.05 -18.65
CA ALA A 38 -11.59 2.59 -19.99
C ALA A 38 -11.16 1.50 -20.99
N LEU A 39 -10.32 0.55 -20.56
CA LEU A 39 -9.93 -0.60 -21.39
C LEU A 39 -11.07 -1.59 -21.63
N SER A 40 -11.96 -1.78 -20.65
CA SER A 40 -13.10 -2.70 -20.81
C SER A 40 -14.32 -2.07 -21.48
N GLY A 41 -14.40 -0.74 -21.56
CA GLY A 41 -15.60 -0.03 -22.05
C GLY A 41 -16.81 -0.18 -21.12
N LEU A 42 -16.58 -0.57 -19.87
CA LEU A 42 -17.61 -0.82 -18.85
C LEU A 42 -17.27 0.00 -17.62
N TYR A 43 -18.21 0.86 -17.22
CA TYR A 43 -18.08 1.72 -16.06
C TYR A 43 -18.85 1.14 -14.89
N TRP A 44 -18.27 1.24 -13.70
CA TRP A 44 -18.84 0.74 -12.46
C TRP A 44 -19.59 1.84 -11.72
N GLU A 45 -20.64 1.44 -11.01
CA GLU A 45 -21.33 2.33 -10.07
C GLU A 45 -20.41 2.71 -8.90
N GLU A 46 -20.66 3.86 -8.29
CA GLU A 46 -19.87 4.35 -7.14
C GLU A 46 -19.73 3.31 -6.03
N LYS A 47 -20.80 2.57 -5.74
CA LYS A 47 -20.79 1.50 -4.75
C LYS A 47 -19.77 0.42 -5.08
N GLU A 48 -19.71 -0.02 -6.33
CA GLU A 48 -18.78 -1.05 -6.77
C GLU A 48 -17.32 -0.53 -6.73
N VAL A 49 -17.09 0.72 -7.12
CA VAL A 49 -15.77 1.36 -6.99
C VAL A 49 -15.31 1.38 -5.54
N ASN A 50 -16.18 1.78 -4.61
CA ASN A 50 -15.89 1.85 -3.18
C ASN A 50 -15.65 0.46 -2.57
N GLU A 51 -16.45 -0.56 -2.92
CA GLU A 51 -16.23 -1.94 -2.46
C GLU A 51 -14.88 -2.49 -2.95
N ARG A 52 -14.54 -2.25 -4.22
CA ARG A 52 -13.23 -2.66 -4.78
C ARG A 52 -12.07 -1.93 -4.11
N LEU A 53 -12.24 -0.64 -3.83
CA LEU A 53 -11.25 0.19 -3.15
C LEU A 53 -11.00 -0.30 -1.72
N GLU A 54 -12.06 -0.51 -0.94
CA GLU A 54 -11.98 -1.03 0.43
C GLU A 54 -11.25 -2.38 0.46
N ASN A 55 -11.67 -3.33 -0.38
CA ASN A 55 -11.04 -4.64 -0.50
C ASN A 55 -9.54 -4.54 -0.78
N LYS A 56 -9.13 -3.61 -1.66
CA LYS A 56 -7.72 -3.40 -2.00
C LYS A 56 -6.93 -2.78 -0.84
N LEU A 57 -7.49 -1.78 -0.17
CA LEU A 57 -6.87 -1.09 0.97
C LEU A 57 -6.73 -2.02 2.16
N VAL A 58 -7.79 -2.71 2.57
CA VAL A 58 -7.79 -3.65 3.71
C VAL A 58 -6.79 -4.77 3.47
N LYS A 59 -6.79 -5.37 2.28
CA LYS A 59 -5.79 -6.40 1.92
C LYS A 59 -4.36 -5.87 2.06
N THR A 60 -4.09 -4.68 1.51
CA THR A 60 -2.74 -4.11 1.53
C THR A 60 -2.32 -3.71 2.95
N PHE A 61 -3.25 -3.18 3.76
CA PHE A 61 -3.00 -2.90 5.17
C PHE A 61 -2.62 -4.16 5.94
N ASN A 62 -3.37 -5.26 5.78
CA ASN A 62 -3.07 -6.52 6.45
C ASN A 62 -1.69 -7.06 6.07
N GLU A 63 -1.32 -7.00 4.79
CA GLU A 63 0.03 -7.40 4.35
C GLU A 63 1.15 -6.57 5.01
N VAL A 64 0.95 -5.25 5.14
CA VAL A 64 1.88 -4.35 5.84
C VAL A 64 1.92 -4.64 7.34
N TRP A 65 0.76 -4.85 7.96
CA TRP A 65 0.62 -5.18 9.37
C TRP A 65 1.35 -6.49 9.72
N ASP A 66 1.12 -7.54 8.94
CA ASP A 66 1.76 -8.83 9.13
C ASP A 66 3.27 -8.72 8.93
N LYS A 67 3.72 -7.94 7.93
CA LYS A 67 5.14 -7.67 7.71
C LYS A 67 5.78 -6.93 8.89
N ALA A 68 5.12 -5.91 9.41
CA ALA A 68 5.57 -5.13 10.56
C ALA A 68 5.76 -6.02 11.79
N ASN A 69 4.77 -6.86 12.09
CA ASN A 69 4.83 -7.79 13.23
C ASN A 69 5.92 -8.86 13.05
N LYS A 70 6.01 -9.44 11.84
CA LYS A 70 7.00 -10.49 11.53
C LYS A 70 8.44 -9.97 11.63
N MET A 71 8.68 -8.74 11.16
CA MET A 71 10.01 -8.15 11.11
C MET A 71 10.34 -7.26 12.32
N LYS A 72 9.36 -7.02 13.21
CA LYS A 72 9.47 -6.15 14.38
C LYS A 72 9.93 -4.73 14.01
N VAL A 73 9.28 -4.16 13.00
CA VAL A 73 9.53 -2.78 12.52
C VAL A 73 8.22 -2.00 12.52
N ASN A 74 8.31 -0.66 12.52
CA ASN A 74 7.13 0.19 12.41
C ASN A 74 6.42 0.03 11.06
N LEU A 75 5.15 0.45 10.99
CA LEU A 75 4.30 0.29 9.80
C LEU A 75 4.86 1.02 8.57
N ARG A 76 5.54 2.15 8.77
CA ARG A 76 6.18 2.90 7.67
C ARG A 76 7.29 2.09 7.00
N THR A 77 8.18 1.52 7.80
CA THR A 77 9.27 0.67 7.31
C THR A 77 8.70 -0.59 6.65
N ALA A 78 7.70 -1.21 7.26
CA ALA A 78 7.03 -2.38 6.70
C ALA A 78 6.38 -2.10 5.33
N ALA A 79 5.75 -0.94 5.16
CA ALA A 79 5.15 -0.54 3.89
C ALA A 79 6.19 -0.45 2.76
N TYR A 80 7.36 0.15 3.04
CA TYR A 80 8.47 0.17 2.08
C TYR A 80 9.03 -1.21 1.78
N ILE A 81 9.15 -2.08 2.78
CA ILE A 81 9.61 -3.46 2.58
C ILE A 81 8.65 -4.19 1.64
N VAL A 82 7.33 -4.14 1.89
CA VAL A 82 6.33 -4.78 1.02
C VAL A 82 6.42 -4.23 -0.41
N ALA A 83 6.58 -2.92 -0.58
CA ALA A 83 6.70 -2.31 -1.90
C ALA A 83 7.96 -2.77 -2.65
N LEU A 84 9.12 -2.75 -1.98
CA LEU A 84 10.39 -3.16 -2.57
C LEU A 84 10.45 -4.66 -2.86
N GLU A 85 9.91 -5.50 -1.99
CA GLU A 85 9.83 -6.95 -2.22
C GLU A 85 9.03 -7.27 -3.49
N ARG A 86 7.87 -6.63 -3.70
CA ARG A 86 7.06 -6.82 -4.91
C ARG A 86 7.83 -6.44 -6.18
N VAL A 87 8.56 -5.33 -6.15
CA VAL A 87 9.37 -4.86 -7.29
C VAL A 87 10.54 -5.81 -7.53
N ALA A 88 11.27 -6.17 -6.48
CA ALA A 88 12.42 -7.08 -6.56
C ALA A 88 12.00 -8.47 -7.06
N GLU A 89 10.83 -8.98 -6.64
CA GLU A 89 10.28 -10.24 -7.11
C GLU A 89 10.05 -10.23 -8.62
N VAL A 90 9.47 -9.16 -9.17
CA VAL A 90 9.27 -9.01 -10.62
C VAL A 90 10.61 -9.00 -11.37
N TYR A 91 11.60 -8.26 -10.88
CA TYR A 91 12.94 -8.26 -11.49
C TYR A 91 13.64 -9.62 -11.41
N LYS A 92 13.44 -10.36 -10.32
CA LYS A 92 13.98 -11.71 -10.17
C LYS A 92 13.38 -12.68 -11.19
N TYR A 93 12.08 -12.58 -11.47
CA TYR A 93 11.41 -13.45 -12.45
C TYR A 93 11.65 -13.04 -13.90
N ARG A 94 11.65 -11.74 -14.20
CA ARG A 94 11.80 -11.24 -15.58
C ARG A 94 13.25 -11.06 -16.00
N GLY A 95 14.18 -11.07 -15.05
CA GLY A 95 15.56 -10.65 -15.28
C GLY A 95 15.65 -9.14 -15.51
N ILE A 96 16.88 -8.67 -15.69
CA ILE A 96 17.18 -7.31 -16.16
C ILE A 96 17.84 -7.49 -17.53
N PHE A 97 17.06 -7.27 -18.59
CA PHE A 97 17.52 -7.27 -19.96
C PHE A 97 17.36 -5.82 -20.50
N PRO A 98 18.16 -5.41 -21.51
CA PRO A 98 17.65 -4.52 -22.54
C PRO A 98 16.37 -5.02 -23.21
#